data_AF-R6ZRW1-F1
#
_entry.id   AF-R6ZRW1-F1
#
_cell.length_a   1.000
_cell.length_b   1.000
_cell.length_c   1.000
_cell.angle_alpha   90.00
_cell.angle_beta   90.00
_cell.angle_gamma   90.00
#
_symmetry.space_group_name_H-M   'P 1'
#
loop_
_entity.id
_entity.type
_entity.pdbx_description
1 polymer ?
#
loop_
_entity_poly.entity_id
_entity_poly.type
_entity_poly.pdbx_seq_one_letter_code
_entity_poly.pdbx_strand_id
1 'polypeptide(L)'
;MKKQMTLACIMAMALGAQAQQGGISADMLKQIQGTYKHTAADKAIHNAMAGTSLGVLARNQESLANFDANFSDKVVSVGITNQKQSGRCWLFTGLNVLRAQMIAKYGLKEMEFSQNYNFFYDQLEKSNLFLQGIIDTREKPMDDKMVEWLFKNPIGDGGQFTGVSDLILKYGLVPASVMPETYSSEHTDELNRLLGLKLREFGLQLRETAAKGADAKTLQQQKTDMLGTVYSMLALALGEPVKNFTYTVNGVTKEYTPLSFYQEFLGNDLDGNYVMVMNDPSRDYYQCYEIDYDRHVYDGKNWKYVNLPIEDIKQMAIASIKDSTMLYFSCDVGKFMDRKRGVLDINNFDYNSLMGTTFGMDKKQRIQTFASGSSHAMTLMAVDLDKAGKPKKWMVENSWGKDSGYQGHMIMTDEWFNEYMFRLVVEKKYVPSKVLDILKKEPVRLPAWDPMFADEE
;
A
#
# COMPACT_ATOMS: atom_id res chain seq x y z
N MET A 1 20.56 -52.58 -27.65
CA MET A 1 21.14 -51.26 -27.98
C MET A 1 20.46 -50.55 -29.15
N LYS A 2 20.20 -51.18 -30.32
CA LYS A 2 19.58 -50.47 -31.47
C LYS A 2 18.15 -49.94 -31.23
N LYS A 3 17.28 -50.66 -30.51
CA LYS A 3 15.89 -50.21 -30.23
C LYS A 3 15.78 -49.02 -29.26
N GLN A 4 16.76 -48.82 -28.37
CA GLN A 4 16.76 -47.68 -27.42
C GLN A 4 17.26 -46.39 -28.09
N MET A 5 18.19 -46.48 -29.05
CA MET A 5 18.62 -45.32 -29.85
C MET A 5 17.49 -44.78 -30.75
N THR A 6 16.69 -45.65 -31.36
CA THR A 6 15.59 -45.22 -32.23
C THR A 6 14.49 -44.50 -31.46
N LEU A 7 14.19 -44.94 -30.23
CA LEU A 7 13.19 -44.29 -29.37
C LEU A 7 13.65 -42.92 -28.87
N ALA A 8 14.95 -42.77 -28.55
CA ALA A 8 15.55 -41.49 -28.15
C ALA A 8 15.58 -40.47 -29.29
N CYS A 9 15.86 -40.90 -30.54
CA CYS A 9 15.81 -40.01 -31.70
C CYS A 9 14.39 -39.55 -32.07
N ILE A 10 13.37 -40.38 -31.86
CA ILE A 10 11.96 -40.01 -32.12
C ILE A 10 11.45 -39.01 -31.07
N MET A 11 11.81 -39.17 -29.79
CA MET A 11 11.50 -38.18 -28.73
C MET A 11 12.22 -36.85 -28.95
N ALA A 12 13.49 -36.84 -29.37
CA ALA A 12 14.24 -35.61 -29.64
C ALA A 12 13.68 -34.83 -30.85
N MET A 13 13.21 -35.53 -31.90
CA MET A 13 12.53 -34.89 -33.03
C MET A 13 11.14 -34.35 -32.68
N ALA A 14 10.39 -35.03 -31.82
CA ALA A 14 9.09 -34.54 -31.33
C ALA A 14 9.23 -33.31 -30.43
N LEU A 15 10.25 -33.27 -29.55
CA LEU A 15 10.58 -32.10 -28.73
C LEU A 15 11.07 -30.91 -29.58
N GLY A 16 11.86 -31.16 -30.63
CA GLY A 16 12.26 -30.13 -31.59
C GLY A 16 11.09 -29.56 -32.41
N ALA A 17 10.13 -30.40 -32.79
CA ALA A 17 8.93 -29.98 -33.53
C ALA A 17 7.91 -29.22 -32.66
N GLN A 18 7.75 -29.59 -31.38
CA GLN A 18 6.92 -28.83 -30.42
C GLN A 18 7.54 -27.48 -30.06
N ALA A 19 8.87 -27.38 -29.92
CA ALA A 19 9.56 -26.09 -29.73
C ALA A 19 9.43 -25.15 -30.94
N GLN A 20 9.11 -25.70 -32.13
CA GLN A 20 8.93 -24.96 -33.37
C GLN A 20 7.50 -24.43 -33.54
N GLN A 21 6.51 -25.02 -32.86
CA GLN A 21 5.12 -24.55 -32.87
C GLN A 21 4.91 -23.49 -31.78
N GLY A 22 5.12 -22.23 -32.16
CA GLY A 22 4.91 -21.06 -31.30
C GLY A 22 6.03 -20.01 -31.36
N GLY A 23 7.19 -20.35 -31.93
CA GLY A 23 8.27 -19.40 -32.17
C GLY A 23 8.01 -18.45 -33.36
N ILE A 24 8.72 -17.33 -33.40
CA ILE A 24 8.71 -16.43 -34.57
C ILE A 24 9.47 -17.10 -35.71
N SER A 25 8.75 -17.62 -36.70
CA SER A 25 9.36 -18.17 -37.92
C SER A 25 9.93 -17.06 -38.82
N ALA A 26 10.81 -17.42 -39.75
CA ALA A 26 11.36 -16.45 -40.71
C ALA A 26 10.27 -15.77 -41.56
N ASP A 27 9.25 -16.52 -41.97
CA ASP A 27 8.12 -15.99 -42.72
C ASP A 27 7.25 -15.07 -41.86
N MET A 28 7.00 -15.44 -40.60
CA MET A 28 6.31 -14.59 -39.64
C MET A 28 7.08 -13.29 -39.40
N LEU A 29 8.40 -13.36 -39.21
CA LEU A 29 9.25 -12.19 -39.02
C LEU A 29 9.19 -11.24 -40.22
N LYS A 30 9.23 -11.78 -41.45
CA LYS A 30 9.04 -11.00 -42.67
C LYS A 30 7.69 -10.28 -42.69
N GLN A 31 6.61 -10.98 -42.31
CA GLN A 31 5.29 -10.38 -42.21
C GLN A 31 5.25 -9.26 -41.15
N ILE A 32 5.84 -9.49 -39.97
CA ILE A 32 5.92 -8.50 -38.88
C ILE A 32 6.70 -7.26 -39.34
N GLN A 33 7.88 -7.44 -39.94
CA GLN A 33 8.70 -6.34 -40.44
C GLN A 33 7.98 -5.53 -41.51
N GLY A 34 7.15 -6.17 -42.34
CA GLY A 34 6.32 -5.50 -43.34
C GLY A 34 5.27 -4.55 -42.77
N THR A 35 4.96 -4.63 -41.47
CA THR A 35 4.01 -3.71 -40.82
C THR A 35 4.64 -2.34 -40.50
N TYR A 36 5.97 -2.28 -40.34
CA TYR A 36 6.69 -1.03 -40.10
C TYR A 36 7.00 -0.34 -41.43
N LYS A 37 6.35 0.80 -41.68
CA LYS A 37 6.34 1.46 -42.99
C LYS A 37 7.60 2.26 -43.32
N HIS A 38 8.49 2.49 -42.33
CA HIS A 38 9.71 3.30 -42.48
C HIS A 38 9.47 4.69 -43.09
N THR A 39 8.35 5.34 -42.75
CA THR A 39 8.03 6.66 -43.28
C THR A 39 8.97 7.74 -42.71
N ALA A 40 8.99 8.92 -43.34
CA ALA A 40 9.72 10.07 -42.79
C ALA A 40 9.22 10.44 -41.37
N ALA A 41 7.91 10.28 -41.12
CA ALA A 41 7.32 10.46 -39.81
C ALA A 41 7.82 9.41 -38.80
N ASP A 42 7.85 8.12 -39.18
CA ASP A 42 8.37 7.05 -38.31
C ASP A 42 9.85 7.28 -37.95
N LYS A 43 10.67 7.74 -38.90
CA LYS A 43 12.08 8.08 -38.66
C LYS A 43 12.22 9.27 -37.72
N ALA A 44 11.39 10.31 -37.88
CA ALA A 44 11.39 11.47 -37.00
C ALA A 44 10.98 11.09 -35.57
N ILE A 45 9.92 10.29 -35.43
CA ILE A 45 9.44 9.76 -34.14
C ILE A 45 10.52 8.89 -33.48
N HIS A 46 11.16 7.98 -34.24
CA HIS A 46 12.25 7.16 -33.75
C HIS A 46 13.42 8.01 -33.21
N ASN A 47 13.87 9.01 -33.98
CA ASN A 47 14.95 9.90 -33.53
C ASN A 47 14.57 10.65 -32.24
N ALA A 48 13.31 11.10 -32.12
CA ALA A 48 12.82 11.75 -30.91
C ALA A 48 12.83 10.79 -29.72
N MET A 49 12.26 9.58 -29.87
CA MET A 49 12.23 8.54 -28.82
C MET A 49 13.62 8.08 -28.41
N ALA A 50 14.58 8.05 -29.34
CA ALA A 50 15.96 7.69 -29.04
C ALA A 50 16.71 8.78 -28.24
N GLY A 51 16.26 10.04 -28.32
CA GLY A 51 16.91 11.18 -27.67
C GLY A 51 16.29 11.61 -26.34
N THR A 52 15.11 11.10 -25.96
CA THR A 52 14.43 11.49 -24.71
C THR A 52 13.48 10.39 -24.21
N SER A 53 12.89 10.56 -23.02
CA SER A 53 11.96 9.56 -22.46
C SER A 53 10.60 9.58 -23.14
N LEU A 54 9.96 8.41 -23.22
CA LEU A 54 8.62 8.27 -23.79
C LEU A 54 7.58 9.16 -23.08
N GLY A 55 7.67 9.29 -21.75
CA GLY A 55 6.75 10.14 -20.99
C GLY A 55 6.88 11.63 -21.31
N VAL A 56 8.07 12.10 -21.71
CA VAL A 56 8.24 13.49 -22.17
C VAL A 56 7.56 13.70 -23.52
N LEU A 57 7.70 12.75 -24.45
CA LEU A 57 7.08 12.83 -25.78
C LEU A 57 5.57 12.60 -25.75
N ALA A 58 5.10 11.71 -24.88
CA ALA A 58 3.69 11.37 -24.74
C ALA A 58 2.93 12.42 -23.93
N ARG A 59 3.60 13.39 -23.29
CA ARG A 59 2.91 14.41 -22.48
C ARG A 59 1.84 15.12 -23.32
N ASN A 60 0.58 14.96 -22.91
CA ASN A 60 -0.53 15.61 -23.57
C ASN A 60 -0.51 17.11 -23.21
N GLN A 61 -0.32 17.97 -24.21
CA GLN A 61 -0.28 19.42 -23.99
C GLN A 61 -1.68 20.00 -23.72
N GLU A 62 -2.72 19.37 -24.23
CA GLU A 62 -4.11 19.83 -24.04
C GLU A 62 -4.56 19.66 -22.59
N SER A 63 -4.06 18.63 -21.88
CA SER A 63 -4.33 18.40 -20.45
C SER A 63 -3.63 19.40 -19.52
N LEU A 64 -2.84 20.35 -20.06
CA LEU A 64 -2.25 21.44 -19.28
C LEU A 64 -3.19 22.64 -19.13
N ALA A 65 -4.20 22.77 -19.99
CA ALA A 65 -5.11 23.90 -19.98
C ALA A 65 -6.07 23.85 -18.77
N ASN A 66 -6.42 25.03 -18.23
CA ASN A 66 -7.50 25.23 -17.25
C ASN A 66 -7.42 24.41 -15.96
N PHE A 67 -6.24 23.91 -15.58
CA PHE A 67 -6.07 23.22 -14.31
C PHE A 67 -6.09 24.22 -13.14
N ASP A 68 -7.05 24.07 -12.23
CA ASP A 68 -7.17 24.89 -11.03
C ASP A 68 -7.15 24.03 -9.75
N ALA A 69 -6.71 24.62 -8.64
CA ALA A 69 -6.62 23.96 -7.34
C ALA A 69 -7.71 24.40 -6.36
N ASN A 70 -8.83 24.95 -6.85
CA ASN A 70 -9.97 25.30 -6.01
C ASN A 70 -10.89 24.09 -5.82
N PHE A 71 -11.44 23.96 -4.61
CA PHE A 71 -12.34 22.87 -4.23
C PHE A 71 -13.55 23.45 -3.51
N SER A 72 -14.74 22.89 -3.76
CA SER A 72 -15.96 23.27 -3.05
C SER A 72 -15.90 22.91 -1.57
N ASP A 73 -15.28 21.78 -1.23
CA ASP A 73 -15.20 21.25 0.12
C ASP A 73 -13.77 20.77 0.40
N LYS A 74 -13.17 21.24 1.50
CA LYS A 74 -11.81 20.89 1.91
C LYS A 74 -11.72 20.76 3.44
N VAL A 75 -11.11 19.67 3.90
CA VAL A 75 -10.87 19.40 5.32
C VAL A 75 -9.85 20.39 5.90
N VAL A 76 -10.07 20.82 7.14
CA VAL A 76 -9.11 21.63 7.91
C VAL A 76 -7.95 20.74 8.38
N SER A 77 -6.76 20.96 7.83
CA SER A 77 -5.50 20.33 8.24
C SER A 77 -4.32 21.25 7.93
N VAL A 78 -3.21 21.08 8.65
CA VAL A 78 -1.98 21.88 8.49
C VAL A 78 -0.75 20.98 8.59
N GLY A 79 0.29 21.33 7.83
CA GLY A 79 1.57 20.62 7.76
C GLY A 79 1.62 19.61 6.62
N ILE A 80 2.82 19.22 6.19
CA ILE A 80 3.03 18.16 5.19
C ILE A 80 4.18 17.28 5.65
N THR A 81 3.89 15.99 5.78
CA THR A 81 4.87 14.98 6.21
C THR A 81 5.74 14.46 5.05
N ASN A 82 6.88 13.85 5.37
CA ASN A 82 7.76 13.22 4.38
C ASN A 82 8.30 11.87 4.88
N GLN A 83 7.89 10.77 4.25
CA GLN A 83 8.35 9.41 4.57
C GLN A 83 9.76 9.10 4.07
N LYS A 84 10.32 9.95 3.19
CA LYS A 84 11.64 9.78 2.58
C LYS A 84 11.76 8.45 1.82
N GLN A 85 12.85 7.71 2.00
CA GLN A 85 13.16 6.45 1.36
C GLN A 85 12.71 5.30 2.27
N SER A 86 11.40 5.25 2.54
CA SER A 86 10.77 4.17 3.30
C SER A 86 9.36 3.89 2.78
N GLY A 87 8.88 2.66 2.92
CA GLY A 87 7.54 2.21 2.52
C GLY A 87 6.45 2.48 3.55
N ARG A 88 6.59 3.54 4.37
CA ARG A 88 5.71 3.83 5.53
C ARG A 88 4.45 4.63 5.18
N CYS A 89 4.08 4.73 3.89
CA CYS A 89 2.97 5.58 3.41
C CYS A 89 1.65 5.34 4.16
N TRP A 90 1.33 4.09 4.46
CA TRP A 90 0.15 3.67 5.21
C TRP A 90 0.15 4.27 6.63
N LEU A 91 1.30 4.26 7.30
CA LEU A 91 1.44 4.77 8.66
C LEU A 91 1.34 6.29 8.67
N PHE A 92 2.03 6.97 7.75
CA PHE A 92 1.91 8.42 7.57
C PHE A 92 0.46 8.83 7.29
N THR A 93 -0.22 8.13 6.39
CA THR A 93 -1.62 8.39 6.05
C THR A 93 -2.53 8.23 7.27
N GLY A 94 -2.42 7.12 8.00
CA GLY A 94 -3.21 6.88 9.21
C GLY A 94 -2.98 7.95 10.28
N LEU A 95 -1.72 8.33 10.51
CA LEU A 95 -1.38 9.37 11.47
C LEU A 95 -1.79 10.78 11.00
N ASN A 96 -1.83 11.04 9.69
CA ASN A 96 -2.30 12.31 9.15
C ASN A 96 -3.82 12.47 9.32
N VAL A 97 -4.60 11.38 9.22
CA VAL A 97 -6.03 11.41 9.59
C VAL A 97 -6.20 11.83 11.06
N LEU A 98 -5.43 11.21 11.96
CA LEU A 98 -5.53 11.49 13.39
C LEU A 98 -4.99 12.89 13.75
N ARG A 99 -3.91 13.36 13.11
CA ARG A 99 -3.37 14.69 13.42
C ARG A 99 -4.36 15.78 13.03
N ALA A 100 -5.07 15.60 11.92
CA ALA A 100 -6.10 16.54 11.48
C ALA A 100 -7.24 16.64 12.52
N GLN A 101 -7.66 15.51 13.11
CA GLN A 101 -8.64 15.51 14.20
C GLN A 101 -8.14 16.31 15.42
N MET A 102 -6.89 16.09 15.84
CA MET A 102 -6.31 16.82 16.98
C MET A 102 -6.13 18.31 16.68
N ILE A 103 -5.65 18.67 15.48
CA ILE A 103 -5.52 20.06 15.02
C ILE A 103 -6.88 20.75 15.06
N ALA A 104 -7.91 20.14 14.48
CA ALA A 104 -9.26 20.72 14.45
C ALA A 104 -9.86 20.85 15.87
N LYS A 105 -9.74 19.81 16.70
CA LYS A 105 -10.33 19.78 18.05
C LYS A 105 -9.69 20.77 19.02
N TYR A 106 -8.37 20.99 18.93
CA TYR A 106 -7.63 21.84 19.87
C TYR A 106 -7.15 23.17 19.27
N GLY A 107 -7.45 23.46 18.00
CA GLY A 107 -7.04 24.69 17.32
C GLY A 107 -5.53 24.82 17.17
N LEU A 108 -4.84 23.71 16.92
CA LEU A 108 -3.38 23.69 16.84
C LEU A 108 -2.90 24.27 15.51
N LYS A 109 -1.80 25.04 15.54
CA LYS A 109 -1.19 25.60 14.33
C LYS A 109 -0.49 24.54 13.48
N GLU A 110 0.19 23.61 14.14
CA GLU A 110 0.94 22.53 13.52
C GLU A 110 1.18 21.46 14.58
N MET A 111 1.09 20.19 14.18
CA MET A 111 1.56 19.06 14.97
C MET A 111 1.77 17.84 14.07
N GLU A 112 2.70 16.97 14.45
CA GLU A 112 2.91 15.66 13.82
C GLU A 112 3.06 14.59 14.91
N PHE A 113 2.49 13.40 14.66
CA PHE A 113 2.79 12.22 15.48
C PHE A 113 4.07 11.56 14.98
N SER A 114 4.80 10.90 15.87
CA SER A 114 6.02 10.18 15.52
C SER A 114 5.68 8.93 14.71
N GLN A 115 5.99 8.95 13.43
CA GLN A 115 5.90 7.76 12.58
C GLN A 115 6.99 6.74 12.99
N ASN A 116 8.18 7.20 13.37
CA ASN A 116 9.24 6.35 13.91
C ASN A 116 8.80 5.52 15.13
N TYR A 117 8.04 6.10 16.06
CA TYR A 117 7.54 5.41 17.25
C TYR A 117 6.67 4.20 16.90
N ASN A 118 5.66 4.38 16.07
CA ASN A 118 4.78 3.27 15.67
C ASN A 118 5.48 2.32 14.69
N PHE A 119 6.40 2.81 13.85
CA PHE A 119 7.20 1.97 12.97
C PHE A 119 8.12 1.01 13.74
N PHE A 120 8.71 1.44 14.86
CA PHE A 120 9.45 0.54 15.74
C PHE A 120 8.61 -0.67 16.15
N TYR A 121 7.40 -0.43 16.66
CA TYR A 121 6.52 -1.50 17.13
C TYR A 121 5.95 -2.33 15.98
N ASP A 122 5.70 -1.71 14.83
CA ASP A 122 5.32 -2.41 13.61
C ASP A 122 6.35 -3.47 13.23
N GLN A 123 7.63 -3.10 13.16
CA GLN A 123 8.70 -4.02 12.78
C GLN A 123 8.91 -5.13 13.82
N LEU A 124 8.76 -4.80 15.11
CA LEU A 124 8.82 -5.79 16.18
C LEU A 124 7.66 -6.79 16.12
N GLU A 125 6.43 -6.32 15.90
CA GLU A 125 5.24 -7.16 15.85
C GLU A 125 5.18 -8.01 14.58
N LYS A 126 5.57 -7.46 13.42
CA LYS A 126 5.73 -8.25 12.19
C LYS A 126 6.79 -9.33 12.33
N SER A 127 7.89 -9.04 13.02
CA SER A 127 8.90 -10.04 13.36
C SER A 127 8.32 -11.17 14.22
N ASN A 128 7.50 -10.84 15.22
CA ASN A 128 6.79 -11.82 16.05
C ASN A 128 5.76 -12.61 15.23
N LEU A 129 5.00 -11.96 14.35
CA LEU A 129 4.05 -12.59 13.44
C LEU A 129 4.73 -13.63 12.54
N PHE A 130 5.86 -13.27 11.92
CA PHE A 130 6.65 -14.19 11.12
C PHE A 130 7.12 -15.40 11.94
N LEU A 131 7.79 -15.17 13.08
CA LEU A 131 8.34 -16.25 13.89
C LEU A 131 7.24 -17.17 14.45
N GLN A 132 6.10 -16.60 14.83
CA GLN A 132 4.95 -17.39 15.25
C GLN A 132 4.37 -18.20 14.09
N GLY A 133 4.22 -17.61 12.90
CA GLY A 133 3.80 -18.32 11.69
C GLY A 133 4.72 -19.49 11.34
N ILE A 134 6.03 -19.36 11.57
CA ILE A 134 6.98 -20.46 11.44
C ILE A 134 6.72 -21.58 12.46
N ILE A 135 6.43 -21.24 13.72
CA ILE A 135 6.07 -22.22 14.75
C ILE A 135 4.76 -22.93 14.39
N ASP A 136 3.76 -22.20 13.89
CA ASP A 136 2.45 -22.75 13.53
C ASP A 136 2.53 -23.70 12.33
N THR A 137 3.48 -23.44 11.43
CA THR A 137 3.71 -24.24 10.21
C THR A 137 4.90 -25.20 10.32
N ARG A 138 5.44 -25.41 11.53
CA ARG A 138 6.67 -26.19 11.75
C ARG A 138 6.61 -27.63 11.24
N GLU A 139 5.41 -28.22 11.19
CA GLU A 139 5.19 -29.61 10.73
C GLU A 139 4.98 -29.73 9.22
N LYS A 140 4.82 -28.60 8.51
CA LYS A 140 4.65 -28.56 7.05
C LYS A 140 6.00 -28.58 6.32
N PRO A 141 6.09 -29.11 5.09
CA PRO A 141 7.32 -29.07 4.31
C PRO A 141 7.68 -27.65 3.84
N MET A 142 8.93 -27.44 3.39
CA MET A 142 9.43 -26.12 2.96
C MET A 142 8.75 -25.59 1.69
N ASP A 143 8.19 -26.47 0.85
CA ASP A 143 7.47 -26.15 -0.38
C ASP A 143 5.95 -26.02 -0.16
N ASP A 144 5.47 -26.09 1.09
CA ASP A 144 4.11 -25.67 1.41
C ASP A 144 3.96 -24.17 1.11
N LYS A 145 2.86 -23.79 0.44
CA LYS A 145 2.65 -22.42 -0.01
C LYS A 145 2.72 -21.37 1.11
N MET A 146 2.24 -21.70 2.31
CA MET A 146 2.30 -20.76 3.44
C MET A 146 3.73 -20.66 3.96
N VAL A 147 4.46 -21.77 4.05
CA VAL A 147 5.88 -21.76 4.45
C VAL A 147 6.71 -20.97 3.44
N GLU A 148 6.52 -21.22 2.14
CA GLU A 148 7.18 -20.49 1.06
C GLU A 148 6.86 -18.99 1.13
N TRP A 149 5.59 -18.62 1.33
CA TRP A 149 5.16 -17.23 1.47
C TRP A 149 5.81 -16.54 2.68
N LEU A 150 5.80 -17.17 3.86
CA LEU A 150 6.45 -16.63 5.07
C LEU A 150 7.94 -16.35 4.82
N PHE A 151 8.67 -17.28 4.22
CA PHE A 151 10.10 -17.10 3.94
C PHE A 151 10.39 -16.09 2.82
N LYS A 152 9.46 -15.89 1.88
CA LYS A 152 9.55 -14.80 0.90
C LYS A 152 9.33 -13.43 1.55
N ASN A 153 8.39 -13.34 2.49
CA ASN A 153 7.91 -12.10 3.08
C ASN A 153 8.12 -12.04 4.61
N PRO A 154 9.38 -12.12 5.11
CA PRO A 154 9.61 -12.15 6.56
C PRO A 154 9.39 -10.80 7.24
N ILE A 155 9.59 -9.70 6.50
CA ILE A 155 9.47 -8.33 7.00
C ILE A 155 9.37 -7.37 5.81
N GLY A 156 8.68 -6.24 6.01
CA GLY A 156 8.58 -5.14 5.09
C GLY A 156 7.99 -3.90 5.76
N ASP A 157 8.15 -2.73 5.15
CA ASP A 157 7.61 -1.47 5.67
C ASP A 157 6.10 -1.37 5.51
N GLY A 158 5.58 -1.86 4.38
CA GLY A 158 4.20 -1.68 3.93
C GLY A 158 3.16 -2.21 4.90
N GLY A 159 1.92 -1.77 4.72
CA GLY A 159 0.85 -2.09 5.67
C GLY A 159 -0.48 -1.45 5.34
N GLN A 160 -1.46 -1.67 6.21
CA GLN A 160 -2.80 -1.12 6.05
C GLN A 160 -3.30 -0.46 7.34
N PHE A 161 -4.48 0.17 7.26
CA PHE A 161 -5.08 0.87 8.40
C PHE A 161 -5.33 -0.02 9.63
N THR A 162 -5.57 -1.33 9.44
CA THR A 162 -5.67 -2.29 10.54
C THR A 162 -4.41 -2.30 11.39
N GLY A 163 -3.23 -2.24 10.77
CA GLY A 163 -1.96 -2.08 11.49
C GLY A 163 -1.88 -0.79 12.29
N VAL A 164 -2.41 0.32 11.75
CA VAL A 164 -2.41 1.62 12.45
C VAL A 164 -3.25 1.52 13.71
N SER A 165 -4.45 0.95 13.58
CA SER A 165 -5.36 0.71 14.70
C SER A 165 -4.72 -0.20 15.75
N ASP A 166 -4.23 -1.38 15.36
CA ASP A 166 -3.68 -2.38 16.29
C ASP A 166 -2.48 -1.81 17.06
N LEU A 167 -1.57 -1.10 16.38
CA LEU A 167 -0.39 -0.51 17.01
C LEU A 167 -0.74 0.62 17.96
N ILE A 168 -1.66 1.52 17.58
CA ILE A 168 -2.05 2.65 18.43
C ILE A 168 -2.83 2.19 19.65
N LEU A 169 -3.74 1.22 19.49
CA LEU A 169 -4.51 0.70 20.62
C LEU A 169 -3.63 -0.08 21.60
N LYS A 170 -2.53 -0.71 21.13
CA LYS A 170 -1.60 -1.48 21.98
C LYS A 170 -0.49 -0.62 22.60
N TYR A 171 0.08 0.30 21.83
CA TYR A 171 1.27 1.07 22.22
C TYR A 171 1.04 2.57 22.36
N GLY A 172 -0.06 3.11 21.84
CA GLY A 172 -0.36 4.53 21.88
C GLY A 172 0.35 5.34 20.79
N LEU A 173 0.44 6.65 21.05
CA LEU A 173 1.02 7.64 20.13
C LEU A 173 1.86 8.63 20.90
N VAL A 174 2.86 9.19 20.22
CA VAL A 174 3.67 10.29 20.74
C VAL A 174 3.83 11.38 19.69
N PRO A 175 4.02 12.66 20.08
CA PRO A 175 4.42 13.71 19.16
C PRO A 175 5.76 13.40 18.48
N ALA A 176 5.95 13.83 17.24
CA ALA A 176 7.21 13.63 16.50
C ALA A 176 8.43 14.25 17.21
N SER A 177 8.24 15.32 17.99
CA SER A 177 9.30 15.92 18.80
C SER A 177 9.76 15.08 19.98
N VAL A 178 8.97 14.07 20.39
CA VAL A 178 9.26 13.19 21.52
C VAL A 178 10.07 11.97 21.09
N MET A 179 9.79 11.44 19.89
CA MET A 179 10.62 10.43 19.24
C MET A 179 10.84 10.83 17.78
N PRO A 180 11.93 11.55 17.48
CA PRO A 180 12.20 12.03 16.13
C PRO A 180 12.58 10.88 15.19
N GLU A 181 12.57 11.16 13.89
CA GLU A 181 13.14 10.29 12.88
C GLU A 181 14.65 10.09 13.08
N THR A 182 15.16 8.93 12.67
CA THR A 182 16.59 8.63 12.54
C THR A 182 16.97 8.52 11.07
N TYR A 183 18.26 8.38 10.77
CA TYR A 183 18.68 8.06 9.40
C TYR A 183 17.99 6.79 8.88
N SER A 184 17.93 5.74 9.70
CA SER A 184 17.35 4.45 9.33
C SER A 184 15.84 4.49 9.14
N SER A 185 15.11 5.31 9.92
CA SER A 185 13.67 5.45 9.72
C SER A 185 13.35 6.17 8.40
N GLU A 186 14.21 7.11 7.98
CA GLU A 186 14.11 7.77 6.67
C GLU A 186 14.68 6.94 5.50
N HIS A 187 15.41 5.84 5.76
CA HIS A 187 16.15 5.01 4.79
C HIS A 187 16.13 3.52 5.22
N THR A 188 14.99 2.85 5.08
CA THR A 188 14.71 1.57 5.74
C THR A 188 15.28 0.34 5.04
N ASP A 189 15.69 0.44 3.77
CA ASP A 189 16.14 -0.69 2.94
C ASP A 189 17.17 -1.58 3.63
N GLU A 190 18.21 -0.99 4.21
CA GLU A 190 19.30 -1.74 4.85
C GLU A 190 18.84 -2.40 6.16
N LEU A 191 18.01 -1.71 6.96
CA LEU A 191 17.44 -2.27 8.19
C LEU A 191 16.54 -3.48 7.86
N ASN A 192 15.65 -3.34 6.88
CA ASN A 192 14.76 -4.41 6.42
C ASN A 192 15.54 -5.60 5.86
N ARG A 193 16.61 -5.35 5.10
CA ARG A 193 17.47 -6.40 4.56
C ARG A 193 18.12 -7.22 5.68
N LEU A 194 18.66 -6.55 6.71
CA LEU A 194 19.32 -7.21 7.84
C LEU A 194 18.32 -7.93 8.75
N LEU A 195 17.18 -7.31 9.07
CA LEU A 195 16.09 -7.95 9.82
C LEU A 195 15.55 -9.17 9.08
N GLY A 196 15.26 -9.02 7.79
CA GLY A 196 14.76 -10.11 6.95
C GLY A 196 15.75 -11.27 6.83
N LEU A 197 17.05 -11.01 6.76
CA LEU A 197 18.07 -12.07 6.82
C LEU A 197 18.04 -12.79 8.17
N LYS A 198 17.99 -12.03 9.27
CA LYS A 198 18.02 -12.60 10.61
C LYS A 198 16.76 -13.38 10.95
N LEU A 199 15.59 -12.91 10.52
CA LEU A 199 14.32 -13.60 10.66
C LEU A 199 14.33 -14.92 9.90
N ARG A 200 14.83 -14.96 8.65
CA ARG A 200 14.97 -16.22 7.90
C ARG A 200 15.88 -17.21 8.62
N GLU A 201 17.02 -16.75 9.16
CA GLU A 201 17.91 -17.57 10.00
C GLU A 201 17.17 -18.14 11.23
N PHE A 202 16.44 -17.29 11.95
CA PHE A 202 15.65 -17.69 13.12
C PHE A 202 14.50 -18.65 12.76
N GLY A 203 13.84 -18.45 11.62
CA GLY A 203 12.81 -19.35 11.12
C GLY A 203 13.34 -20.75 10.85
N LEU A 204 14.54 -20.86 10.25
CA LEU A 204 15.20 -22.16 10.06
C LEU A 204 15.57 -22.82 11.40
N GLN A 205 16.10 -22.05 12.34
CA GLN A 205 16.45 -22.55 13.68
C GLN A 205 15.22 -23.07 14.44
N LEU A 206 14.09 -22.34 14.42
CA LEU A 206 12.85 -22.79 15.07
C LEU A 206 12.34 -24.10 14.46
N ARG A 207 12.40 -24.24 13.14
CA ARG A 207 11.99 -25.47 12.44
C ARG A 207 12.91 -26.64 12.76
N GLU A 208 14.22 -26.41 12.83
CA GLU A 208 15.19 -27.43 13.25
C GLU A 208 14.96 -27.87 14.70
N THR A 209 14.76 -26.93 15.63
CA THR A 209 14.43 -27.22 17.02
C THR A 209 13.14 -28.03 17.14
N ALA A 210 12.10 -27.66 16.37
CA ALA A 210 10.85 -28.41 16.31
C ALA A 210 11.05 -29.83 15.76
N ALA A 211 11.84 -30.00 14.69
CA ALA A 211 12.15 -31.30 14.10
C ALA A 211 12.93 -32.23 15.06
N LYS A 212 13.67 -31.67 16.02
CA LYS A 212 14.34 -32.42 17.11
C LYS A 212 13.39 -32.81 18.25
N GLY A 213 12.10 -32.51 18.15
CA GLY A 213 11.07 -32.90 19.13
C GLY A 213 10.92 -31.93 20.31
N ALA A 214 11.38 -30.68 20.17
CA ALA A 214 11.16 -29.67 21.20
C ALA A 214 9.67 -29.38 21.41
N ASP A 215 9.27 -29.17 22.66
CA ASP A 215 7.89 -28.83 23.00
C ASP A 215 7.56 -27.36 22.66
N ALA A 216 6.26 -27.03 22.72
CA ALA A 216 5.78 -25.68 22.44
C ALA A 216 6.41 -24.63 23.38
N LYS A 217 6.69 -24.97 24.63
CA LYS A 217 7.26 -24.03 25.60
C LYS A 217 8.70 -23.67 25.24
N THR A 218 9.50 -24.64 24.83
CA THR A 218 10.87 -24.41 24.34
C THR A 218 10.86 -23.51 23.10
N LEU A 219 9.97 -23.76 22.13
CA LEU A 219 9.86 -22.92 20.94
C LEU A 219 9.44 -21.48 21.26
N GLN A 220 8.50 -21.30 22.20
CA GLN A 220 8.08 -19.96 22.63
C GLN A 220 9.17 -19.20 23.40
N GLN A 221 9.96 -19.89 24.22
CA GLN A 221 11.11 -19.28 24.87
C GLN A 221 12.17 -18.86 23.84
N GLN A 222 12.49 -19.75 22.89
CA GLN A 222 13.44 -19.45 21.81
C GLN A 222 12.96 -18.24 20.98
N LYS A 223 11.66 -18.16 20.65
CA LYS A 223 11.06 -17.00 19.98
C LYS A 223 11.27 -15.71 20.80
N THR A 224 11.10 -15.78 22.11
CA THR A 224 11.28 -14.61 23.00
C THR A 224 12.72 -14.11 22.95
N ASP A 225 13.70 -15.00 23.01
CA ASP A 225 15.12 -14.64 22.93
C ASP A 225 15.48 -14.05 21.54
N MET A 226 14.92 -14.63 20.47
CA MET A 226 15.03 -14.12 19.10
C MET A 226 14.45 -12.70 18.97
N LEU A 227 13.27 -12.45 19.55
CA LEU A 227 12.66 -11.12 19.58
C LEU A 227 13.46 -10.12 20.41
N GLY A 228 14.17 -10.57 21.45
CA GLY A 228 15.14 -9.72 22.16
C GLY A 228 16.29 -9.24 21.28
N THR A 229 16.75 -10.09 20.35
CA THR A 229 17.74 -9.70 19.32
C THR A 229 17.14 -8.69 18.34
N VAL A 230 15.92 -8.94 17.84
CA VAL A 230 15.20 -8.01 16.95
C VAL A 230 15.02 -6.64 17.62
N TYR A 231 14.55 -6.61 18.87
CA TYR A 231 14.38 -5.37 19.64
C TYR A 231 15.69 -4.58 19.73
N SER A 232 16.80 -5.28 19.98
CA SER A 232 18.12 -4.63 20.05
C SER A 232 18.54 -4.03 18.71
N MET A 233 18.30 -4.73 17.60
CA MET A 233 18.56 -4.20 16.24
C MET A 233 17.72 -2.95 15.96
N LEU A 234 16.42 -2.98 16.29
CA LEU A 234 15.51 -1.86 16.11
C LEU A 234 15.91 -0.68 16.99
N ALA A 235 16.24 -0.90 18.27
CA ALA A 235 16.60 0.18 19.18
C ALA A 235 17.90 0.87 18.78
N LEU A 236 18.88 0.12 18.23
CA LEU A 236 20.11 0.69 17.68
C LEU A 236 19.85 1.54 16.43
N ALA A 237 18.89 1.15 15.58
CA ALA A 237 18.64 1.82 14.30
C ALA A 237 17.62 2.98 14.41
N LEU A 238 16.62 2.85 15.27
CA LEU A 238 15.44 3.72 15.36
C LEU A 238 15.36 4.49 16.69
N GLY A 239 16.17 4.12 17.68
CA GLY A 239 16.08 4.63 19.06
C GLY A 239 15.13 3.78 19.92
N GLU A 240 15.34 3.81 21.24
CA GLU A 240 14.45 3.13 22.18
C GLU A 240 13.12 3.89 22.31
N PRO A 241 11.96 3.23 22.18
CA PRO A 241 10.66 3.88 22.35
C PRO A 241 10.50 4.53 23.72
N VAL A 242 10.03 5.78 23.72
CA VAL A 242 9.76 6.52 24.96
C VAL A 242 8.65 5.86 25.79
N LYS A 243 8.81 5.89 27.11
CA LYS A 243 7.82 5.34 28.06
C LYS A 243 6.99 6.42 28.74
N ASN A 244 7.64 7.54 29.07
CA ASN A 244 7.02 8.74 29.62
C ASN A 244 7.62 9.96 28.94
N PHE A 245 6.82 11.01 28.78
CA PHE A 245 7.26 12.28 28.22
C PHE A 245 6.39 13.44 28.70
N THR A 246 6.95 14.64 28.70
CA THR A 246 6.20 15.86 28.99
C THR A 246 5.79 16.53 27.69
N TYR A 247 4.53 16.97 27.59
CA TYR A 247 4.06 17.68 26.41
C TYR A 247 3.10 18.82 26.78
N THR A 248 3.15 19.89 26.00
CA THR A 248 2.37 21.10 26.21
C THR A 248 1.36 21.27 25.09
N VAL A 249 0.07 21.35 25.44
CA VAL A 249 -1.01 21.69 24.50
C VAL A 249 -1.72 22.93 25.02
N ASN A 250 -1.79 23.99 24.20
CA ASN A 250 -2.43 25.26 24.53
C ASN A 250 -1.99 25.84 25.90
N GLY A 251 -0.69 25.78 26.19
CA GLY A 251 -0.09 26.30 27.42
C GLY A 251 -0.22 25.39 28.64
N VAL A 252 -0.89 24.24 28.53
CA VAL A 252 -1.00 23.25 29.61
C VAL A 252 0.01 22.14 29.40
N THR A 253 0.95 22.01 30.34
CA THR A 253 1.99 20.98 30.35
C THR A 253 1.61 19.85 31.30
N LYS A 254 1.67 18.61 30.81
CA LYS A 254 1.51 17.41 31.64
C LYS A 254 2.52 16.34 31.23
N GLU A 255 2.72 15.38 32.12
CA GLU A 255 3.43 14.14 31.83
C GLU A 255 2.46 13.09 31.28
N TYR A 256 2.87 12.37 30.25
CA TYR A 256 2.09 11.36 29.56
C TYR A 256 2.89 10.08 29.37
N THR A 257 2.17 8.96 29.32
CA THR A 257 2.60 7.78 28.58
C THR A 257 2.05 7.88 27.15
N PRO A 258 2.61 7.14 26.18
CA PRO A 258 2.06 7.09 24.82
C PRO A 258 0.56 6.73 24.77
N LEU A 259 0.11 5.82 25.64
CA LEU A 259 -1.31 5.45 25.76
C LEU A 259 -2.15 6.56 26.39
N SER A 260 -1.69 7.19 27.49
CA SER A 260 -2.48 8.26 28.12
C SER A 260 -2.59 9.49 27.22
N PHE A 261 -1.56 9.78 26.42
CA PHE A 261 -1.59 10.82 25.40
C PHE A 261 -2.65 10.54 24.33
N TYR A 262 -2.66 9.31 23.78
CA TYR A 262 -3.68 8.90 22.83
C TYR A 262 -5.11 9.04 23.39
N GLN A 263 -5.33 8.55 24.61
CA GLN A 263 -6.64 8.57 25.25
C GLN A 263 -7.14 10.00 25.54
N GLU A 264 -6.27 10.91 25.98
CA GLU A 264 -6.66 12.29 26.29
C GLU A 264 -7.02 13.09 25.02
N PHE A 265 -6.21 12.99 23.96
CA PHE A 265 -6.35 13.88 22.81
C PHE A 265 -7.27 13.34 21.71
N LEU A 266 -7.23 12.05 21.45
CA LEU A 266 -8.00 11.41 20.38
C LEU A 266 -9.10 10.52 20.95
N GLY A 267 -8.71 9.47 21.66
CA GLY A 267 -9.62 8.55 22.38
C GLY A 267 -10.68 7.86 21.50
N ASN A 268 -10.52 7.90 20.18
CA ASN A 268 -11.45 7.30 19.25
C ASN A 268 -11.31 5.76 19.21
N ASP A 269 -12.39 5.08 18.86
CA ASP A 269 -12.35 3.63 18.64
C ASP A 269 -11.84 3.34 17.23
N LEU A 270 -10.52 3.15 17.07
CA LEU A 270 -9.90 2.89 15.76
C LEU A 270 -10.27 1.53 15.17
N ASP A 271 -10.69 0.60 16.01
CA ASP A 271 -11.00 -0.77 15.61
C ASP A 271 -12.49 -0.91 15.27
N GLY A 272 -13.36 -0.47 16.17
CA GLY A 272 -14.81 -0.62 16.03
C GLY A 272 -15.49 0.50 15.24
N ASN A 273 -14.90 1.68 15.05
CA ASN A 273 -15.57 2.80 14.37
C ASN A 273 -15.27 2.90 12.86
N TYR A 274 -14.28 2.18 12.35
CA TYR A 274 -13.85 2.30 10.95
C TYR A 274 -14.23 1.08 10.12
N VAL A 275 -14.52 1.32 8.84
CA VAL A 275 -14.84 0.31 7.84
C VAL A 275 -13.93 0.52 6.64
N MET A 276 -13.23 -0.52 6.23
CA MET A 276 -12.51 -0.49 4.97
C MET A 276 -13.45 -0.89 3.83
N VAL A 277 -13.54 -0.03 2.82
CA VAL A 277 -14.24 -0.30 1.57
C VAL A 277 -13.24 -0.32 0.43
N MET A 278 -13.49 -1.15 -0.57
CA MET A 278 -12.64 -1.30 -1.74
C MET A 278 -13.47 -1.29 -3.01
N ASN A 279 -12.93 -0.75 -4.10
CA ASN A 279 -13.46 -0.97 -5.44
C ASN A 279 -12.60 -1.96 -6.20
N ASP A 280 -13.01 -3.22 -6.20
CA ASP A 280 -12.39 -4.29 -6.95
C ASP A 280 -13.41 -4.92 -7.92
N PRO A 281 -13.46 -4.48 -9.19
CA PRO A 281 -14.35 -5.06 -10.20
C PRO A 281 -13.97 -6.49 -10.63
N SER A 282 -12.85 -7.05 -10.15
CA SER A 282 -12.49 -8.45 -10.40
C SER A 282 -13.25 -9.43 -9.51
N ARG A 283 -13.90 -8.93 -8.45
CA ARG A 283 -14.64 -9.70 -7.44
C ARG A 283 -16.08 -9.21 -7.31
N ASP A 284 -16.95 -10.03 -6.73
CA ASP A 284 -18.35 -9.66 -6.52
C ASP A 284 -18.46 -8.46 -5.58
N TYR A 285 -19.32 -7.51 -5.94
CA TYR A 285 -19.68 -6.37 -5.11
C TYR A 285 -20.67 -6.76 -4.01
N TYR A 286 -20.75 -5.91 -2.99
CA TYR A 286 -21.59 -6.09 -1.81
C TYR A 286 -21.26 -7.36 -1.01
N GLN A 287 -20.00 -7.75 -1.06
CA GLN A 287 -19.44 -8.89 -0.34
C GLN A 287 -18.29 -8.43 0.55
N CYS A 288 -18.13 -9.10 1.69
CA CYS A 288 -16.99 -8.90 2.57
C CYS A 288 -15.90 -9.91 2.25
N TYR A 289 -14.66 -9.44 2.17
CA TYR A 289 -13.48 -10.28 2.00
C TYR A 289 -12.53 -10.09 3.18
N GLU A 290 -11.74 -11.11 3.47
CA GLU A 290 -10.70 -11.07 4.49
C GLU A 290 -9.46 -11.79 3.97
N ILE A 291 -8.30 -11.13 4.03
CA ILE A 291 -7.04 -11.65 3.53
C ILE A 291 -6.32 -12.38 4.68
N ASP A 292 -6.00 -13.64 4.47
CA ASP A 292 -5.31 -14.45 5.47
C ASP A 292 -3.89 -13.93 5.73
N TYR A 293 -3.47 -13.88 7.01
CA TYR A 293 -2.16 -13.39 7.46
C TYR A 293 -1.83 -11.92 7.13
N ASP A 294 -2.72 -11.19 6.45
CA ASP A 294 -2.51 -9.77 6.17
C ASP A 294 -2.89 -8.92 7.39
N ARG A 295 -1.96 -8.87 8.34
CA ARG A 295 -2.05 -8.21 9.65
C ARG A 295 -0.65 -7.86 10.14
N HIS A 296 -0.58 -6.98 11.13
CA HIS A 296 0.69 -6.48 11.66
C HIS A 296 1.07 -7.16 12.98
N VAL A 297 0.06 -7.50 13.78
CA VAL A 297 0.19 -8.08 15.11
C VAL A 297 -0.41 -9.48 15.07
N TYR A 298 0.25 -10.47 15.68
CA TYR A 298 -0.22 -11.87 15.62
C TYR A 298 -1.61 -12.06 16.24
N ASP A 299 -1.88 -11.41 17.37
CA ASP A 299 -3.18 -11.38 18.04
C ASP A 299 -4.11 -10.27 17.51
N GLY A 300 -3.69 -9.55 16.47
CA GLY A 300 -4.46 -8.52 15.78
C GLY A 300 -5.41 -9.06 14.72
N LYS A 301 -6.02 -8.15 13.97
CA LYS A 301 -7.03 -8.50 12.96
C LYS A 301 -6.41 -8.56 11.58
N ASN A 302 -6.79 -9.60 10.84
CA ASN A 302 -6.58 -9.61 9.41
C ASN A 302 -7.31 -8.42 8.78
N TRP A 303 -6.76 -7.97 7.66
CA TRP A 303 -7.42 -7.02 6.82
C TRP A 303 -8.74 -7.62 6.29
N LYS A 304 -9.83 -6.93 6.64
CA LYS A 304 -11.19 -7.17 6.16
C LYS A 304 -11.73 -5.94 5.43
N TYR A 305 -12.36 -6.13 4.27
CA TYR A 305 -12.96 -5.04 3.49
C TYR A 305 -14.31 -5.43 2.88
N VAL A 306 -15.16 -4.42 2.64
CA VAL A 306 -16.39 -4.56 1.85
C VAL A 306 -16.13 -4.08 0.42
N ASN A 307 -16.31 -4.96 -0.56
CA ASN A 307 -16.16 -4.60 -1.97
C ASN A 307 -17.42 -3.88 -2.47
N LEU A 308 -17.28 -2.69 -3.07
CA LEU A 308 -18.39 -1.85 -3.49
C LEU A 308 -18.15 -1.23 -4.87
N PRO A 309 -19.23 -0.90 -5.61
CA PRO A 309 -19.13 -0.03 -6.77
C PRO A 309 -18.58 1.34 -6.37
N ILE A 310 -17.80 1.95 -7.27
CA ILE A 310 -17.11 3.22 -7.03
C ILE A 310 -18.05 4.34 -6.58
N GLU A 311 -19.27 4.38 -7.14
CA GLU A 311 -20.26 5.40 -6.82
C GLU A 311 -20.72 5.37 -5.36
N ASP A 312 -20.88 4.18 -4.76
CA ASP A 312 -21.22 4.05 -3.34
C ASP A 312 -20.06 4.54 -2.46
N ILE A 313 -18.81 4.30 -2.86
CA ILE A 313 -17.62 4.76 -2.12
C ILE A 313 -17.49 6.29 -2.20
N LYS A 314 -17.71 6.90 -3.38
CA LYS A 314 -17.68 8.35 -3.56
C LYS A 314 -18.67 9.07 -2.65
N GLN A 315 -19.88 8.53 -2.48
CA GLN A 315 -20.88 9.14 -1.58
C GLN A 315 -20.39 9.19 -0.12
N MET A 316 -19.72 8.13 0.35
CA MET A 316 -19.13 8.10 1.69
C MET A 316 -17.98 9.10 1.82
N ALA A 317 -17.13 9.20 0.78
CA ALA A 317 -16.03 10.16 0.74
C ALA A 317 -16.53 11.61 0.80
N ILE A 318 -17.55 11.95 0.00
CA ILE A 318 -18.17 13.28 -0.03
C ILE A 318 -18.75 13.63 1.34
N ALA A 319 -19.47 12.69 1.97
CA ALA A 319 -20.06 12.90 3.29
C ALA A 319 -18.98 13.20 4.35
N SER A 320 -17.87 12.46 4.35
CA SER A 320 -16.75 12.67 5.27
C SER A 320 -16.06 14.01 5.08
N ILE A 321 -15.78 14.40 3.83
CA ILE A 321 -15.10 15.65 3.52
C ILE A 321 -15.97 16.86 3.90
N LYS A 322 -17.29 16.78 3.69
CA LYS A 322 -18.24 17.81 4.12
C LYS A 322 -18.30 17.98 5.64
N ASP A 323 -18.07 16.91 6.39
CA ASP A 323 -17.93 16.94 7.84
C ASP A 323 -16.47 17.22 8.29
N SER A 324 -15.64 17.76 7.38
CA SER A 324 -14.23 18.10 7.60
C SER A 324 -13.42 16.95 8.23
N THR A 325 -13.67 15.71 7.81
CA THR A 325 -12.95 14.52 8.26
C THR A 325 -12.13 13.94 7.09
N MET A 326 -10.81 13.91 7.27
CA MET A 326 -9.86 13.26 6.36
C MET A 326 -10.06 11.74 6.34
N LEU A 327 -9.76 11.10 5.21
CA LEU A 327 -9.91 9.66 5.03
C LEU A 327 -8.59 9.03 4.59
N TYR A 328 -8.27 7.85 5.16
CA TYR A 328 -7.22 7.00 4.60
C TYR A 328 -7.69 6.52 3.23
N PHE A 329 -6.89 6.78 2.21
CA PHE A 329 -7.16 6.47 0.82
C PHE A 329 -5.96 5.75 0.21
N SER A 330 -6.19 4.90 -0.79
CA SER A 330 -5.10 4.30 -1.54
C SER A 330 -5.47 4.06 -2.99
N CYS A 331 -4.43 4.05 -3.82
CA CYS A 331 -4.55 4.01 -5.26
C CYS A 331 -3.31 3.39 -5.91
N ASP A 332 -3.34 3.27 -7.24
CA ASP A 332 -2.14 3.02 -8.06
C ASP A 332 -1.52 4.37 -8.49
N VAL A 333 -0.78 5.01 -7.59
CA VAL A 333 -0.34 6.41 -7.75
C VAL A 333 0.58 6.64 -8.94
N GLY A 334 1.30 5.60 -9.38
CA GLY A 334 2.23 5.70 -10.50
C GLY A 334 1.58 5.85 -11.87
N LYS A 335 0.26 5.58 -11.98
CA LYS A 335 -0.45 5.60 -13.27
C LYS A 335 -0.83 7.01 -13.66
N PHE A 336 -0.38 7.43 -14.84
CA PHE A 336 -0.71 8.73 -15.43
C PHE A 336 -0.47 9.95 -14.52
N MET A 337 0.58 9.91 -13.70
CA MET A 337 0.95 11.01 -12.81
C MET A 337 1.84 12.05 -13.49
N ASP A 338 1.42 13.32 -13.51
CA ASP A 338 2.32 14.46 -13.70
C ASP A 338 2.94 14.84 -12.36
N ARG A 339 4.10 14.26 -12.07
CA ARG A 339 4.82 14.46 -10.80
C ARG A 339 5.16 15.93 -10.53
N LYS A 340 5.41 16.73 -11.57
CA LYS A 340 5.79 18.14 -11.41
C LYS A 340 4.59 19.00 -11.02
N ARG A 341 3.42 18.74 -11.60
CA ARG A 341 2.19 19.46 -11.25
C ARG A 341 1.46 18.88 -10.04
N GLY A 342 1.74 17.62 -9.68
CA GLY A 342 0.97 16.89 -8.67
C GLY A 342 -0.44 16.55 -9.17
N VAL A 343 -0.57 16.17 -10.44
CA VAL A 343 -1.87 15.91 -11.08
C VAL A 343 -1.95 14.46 -11.53
N LEU A 344 -3.06 13.81 -11.20
CA LEU A 344 -3.40 12.45 -11.54
C LEU A 344 -4.61 12.49 -12.48
N ASP A 345 -4.35 12.28 -13.77
CA ASP A 345 -5.34 12.39 -14.85
C ASP A 345 -5.00 11.37 -15.93
N ILE A 346 -5.97 10.55 -16.33
CA ILE A 346 -5.79 9.54 -17.40
C ILE A 346 -5.34 10.18 -18.73
N ASN A 347 -5.60 11.47 -18.91
CA ASN A 347 -5.24 12.24 -20.10
C ASN A 347 -3.88 12.92 -20.01
N ASN A 348 -3.09 12.72 -18.95
CA ASN A 348 -1.76 13.34 -18.83
C ASN A 348 -0.77 12.87 -19.91
N PHE A 349 -0.94 11.64 -20.43
CA PHE A 349 -0.05 11.07 -21.43
C PHE A 349 -0.84 10.40 -22.58
N ASP A 350 -0.57 10.81 -23.80
CA ASP A 350 -1.09 10.22 -25.04
C ASP A 350 -0.10 9.20 -25.63
N TYR A 351 0.08 8.09 -24.92
CA TYR A 351 0.89 6.97 -25.41
C TYR A 351 0.29 6.29 -26.63
N ASN A 352 -1.03 6.38 -26.82
CA ASN A 352 -1.72 5.77 -27.95
C ASN A 352 -1.27 6.40 -29.26
N SER A 353 -1.32 7.73 -29.36
CA SER A 353 -0.85 8.45 -30.55
C SER A 353 0.66 8.28 -30.75
N LEU A 354 1.45 8.32 -29.67
CA LEU A 354 2.90 8.16 -29.77
C LEU A 354 3.32 6.78 -30.32
N MET A 355 2.62 5.72 -29.91
CA MET A 355 2.93 4.33 -30.30
C MET A 355 2.14 3.84 -31.52
N GLY A 356 1.14 4.60 -31.98
CA GLY A 356 0.26 4.19 -33.07
C GLY A 356 -0.60 2.96 -32.73
N THR A 357 -0.99 2.80 -31.46
CA THR A 357 -1.78 1.65 -30.96
C THR A 357 -2.67 2.07 -29.78
N THR A 358 -3.40 1.13 -29.18
CA THR A 358 -4.26 1.37 -28.02
C THR A 358 -3.90 0.49 -26.83
N PHE A 359 -3.95 1.05 -25.62
CA PHE A 359 -3.81 0.32 -24.36
C PHE A 359 -5.15 0.23 -23.60
N GLY A 360 -6.13 -0.50 -24.16
CA GLY A 360 -7.54 -0.42 -23.79
C GLY A 360 -8.05 -1.36 -22.68
N MET A 361 -7.21 -1.82 -21.76
CA MET A 361 -7.67 -2.67 -20.65
C MET A 361 -8.54 -1.88 -19.67
N ASP A 362 -9.71 -2.41 -19.32
CA ASP A 362 -10.53 -1.88 -18.23
C ASP A 362 -9.90 -2.17 -16.85
N LYS A 363 -10.41 -1.56 -15.78
CA LYS A 363 -9.88 -1.74 -14.43
C LYS A 363 -9.83 -3.21 -13.98
N LYS A 364 -10.86 -4.01 -14.30
CA LYS A 364 -10.91 -5.44 -13.97
C LYS A 364 -9.79 -6.20 -14.67
N GLN A 365 -9.61 -5.97 -15.97
CA GLN A 365 -8.56 -6.60 -16.76
C GLN A 365 -7.18 -6.19 -16.26
N ARG A 366 -6.97 -4.92 -15.91
CA ARG A 366 -5.69 -4.46 -15.34
C ARG A 366 -5.36 -5.16 -14.02
N ILE A 367 -6.35 -5.38 -13.16
CA ILE A 367 -6.19 -6.15 -11.92
C ILE A 367 -5.84 -7.62 -12.23
N GLN A 368 -6.63 -8.28 -13.08
CA GLN A 368 -6.47 -9.71 -13.39
C GLN A 368 -5.15 -10.03 -14.11
N THR A 369 -4.56 -9.05 -14.78
CA THR A 369 -3.30 -9.16 -15.53
C THR A 369 -2.11 -8.54 -14.79
N PHE A 370 -2.26 -8.17 -13.51
CA PHE A 370 -1.21 -7.59 -12.67
C PHE A 370 -0.69 -6.22 -13.17
N ALA A 371 -1.41 -5.56 -14.09
CA ALA A 371 -1.03 -4.25 -14.62
C ALA A 371 -1.41 -3.08 -13.70
N SER A 372 -2.28 -3.32 -12.72
CA SER A 372 -2.65 -2.34 -11.69
C SER A 372 -3.09 -3.02 -10.40
N GLY A 373 -2.71 -2.41 -9.28
CA GLY A 373 -3.05 -2.79 -7.92
C GLY A 373 -2.83 -1.59 -7.00
N SER A 374 -3.29 -1.66 -5.76
CA SER A 374 -3.05 -0.56 -4.84
C SER A 374 -1.57 -0.53 -4.45
N SER A 375 -0.89 0.60 -4.72
CA SER A 375 0.57 0.73 -4.54
C SER A 375 0.98 1.85 -3.59
N HIS A 376 0.07 2.73 -3.17
CA HIS A 376 0.40 3.81 -2.25
C HIS A 376 -0.84 4.30 -1.48
N ALA A 377 -0.64 4.64 -0.22
CA ALA A 377 -1.63 5.26 0.65
C ALA A 377 -1.40 6.78 0.78
N MET A 378 -2.47 7.56 0.77
CA MET A 378 -2.50 9.01 0.93
C MET A 378 -3.78 9.43 1.68
N THR A 379 -3.85 10.69 2.11
CA THR A 379 -4.99 11.17 2.91
C THR A 379 -5.96 11.97 2.04
N LEU A 380 -7.14 11.43 1.74
CA LEU A 380 -8.17 12.14 0.97
C LEU A 380 -8.77 13.27 1.81
N MET A 381 -8.74 14.49 1.27
CA MET A 381 -9.00 15.70 2.05
C MET A 381 -9.83 16.78 1.35
N ALA A 382 -10.09 16.67 0.05
CA ALA A 382 -10.95 17.64 -0.64
C ALA A 382 -11.71 17.00 -1.80
N VAL A 383 -12.87 17.56 -2.11
CA VAL A 383 -13.67 17.25 -3.29
C VAL A 383 -14.19 18.56 -3.88
N ASP A 384 -14.18 18.64 -5.20
CA ASP A 384 -14.82 19.73 -5.93
C ASP A 384 -16.07 19.21 -6.62
N LEU A 385 -17.23 19.69 -6.18
CA LEU A 385 -18.53 19.27 -6.66
C LEU A 385 -19.08 20.23 -7.73
N ASP A 386 -19.77 19.68 -8.73
CA ASP A 386 -20.56 20.49 -9.65
C ASP A 386 -21.88 20.94 -9.00
N LYS A 387 -22.69 21.71 -9.76
CA LYS A 387 -24.00 22.20 -9.28
C LYS A 387 -25.01 21.09 -9.00
N ALA A 388 -24.82 19.89 -9.56
CA ALA A 388 -25.65 18.72 -9.32
C ALA A 388 -25.11 17.84 -8.17
N GLY A 389 -24.02 18.24 -7.52
CA GLY A 389 -23.38 17.49 -6.44
C GLY A 389 -22.52 16.32 -6.92
N LYS A 390 -22.15 16.27 -8.21
CA LYS A 390 -21.24 15.26 -8.74
C LYS A 390 -19.78 15.70 -8.59
N PRO A 391 -18.87 14.79 -8.21
CA PRO A 391 -17.45 15.10 -8.10
C PRO A 391 -16.83 15.35 -9.46
N LYS A 392 -16.02 16.41 -9.56
CA LYS A 392 -15.20 16.75 -10.74
C LYS A 392 -13.74 16.33 -10.52
N LYS A 393 -13.24 16.59 -9.30
CA LYS A 393 -11.86 16.31 -8.90
C LYS A 393 -11.76 16.16 -7.38
N TRP A 394 -10.66 15.56 -6.96
CA TRP A 394 -10.36 15.19 -5.59
C TRP A 394 -8.95 15.66 -5.22
N MET A 395 -8.69 15.91 -3.94
CA MET A 395 -7.35 16.22 -3.45
C MET A 395 -6.96 15.26 -2.34
N VAL A 396 -5.73 14.77 -2.41
CA VAL A 396 -5.08 14.02 -1.34
C VAL A 396 -3.88 14.80 -0.81
N GLU A 397 -3.70 14.74 0.50
CA GLU A 397 -2.43 15.07 1.15
C GLU A 397 -1.49 13.87 1.00
N ASN A 398 -0.29 14.11 0.48
CA ASN A 398 0.72 13.08 0.30
C ASN A 398 1.83 13.19 1.36
N SER A 399 2.61 12.12 1.52
CA SER A 399 3.70 11.98 2.49
C SER A 399 5.09 12.08 1.85
N TRP A 400 5.27 12.90 0.81
CA TRP A 400 6.56 13.09 0.12
C TRP A 400 7.17 14.48 0.33
N GLY A 401 6.67 15.23 1.32
CA GLY A 401 7.11 16.58 1.64
C GLY A 401 6.46 17.66 0.78
N LYS A 402 6.50 18.90 1.30
CA LYS A 402 5.81 20.07 0.73
C LYS A 402 6.26 20.48 -0.68
N ASP A 403 7.46 20.09 -1.09
CA ASP A 403 8.01 20.45 -2.41
C ASP A 403 7.60 19.44 -3.49
N SER A 404 6.90 18.37 -3.12
CA SER A 404 6.38 17.35 -4.03
C SER A 404 4.99 17.72 -4.54
N GLY A 405 4.73 17.49 -5.84
CA GLY A 405 3.42 17.74 -6.45
C GLY A 405 2.94 19.19 -6.25
N TYR A 406 1.67 19.33 -5.88
CA TYR A 406 1.07 20.64 -5.57
C TYR A 406 1.20 20.93 -4.07
N GLN A 407 2.31 21.53 -3.65
CA GLN A 407 2.55 21.89 -2.25
C GLN A 407 2.40 20.71 -1.27
N GLY A 408 2.89 19.52 -1.65
CA GLY A 408 2.74 18.29 -0.87
C GLY A 408 1.44 17.52 -1.14
N HIS A 409 0.59 18.00 -2.04
CA HIS A 409 -0.68 17.38 -2.39
C HIS A 409 -0.66 16.79 -3.79
N MET A 410 -1.61 15.90 -4.05
CA MET A 410 -1.98 15.51 -5.40
C MET A 410 -3.46 15.80 -5.67
N ILE A 411 -3.75 16.17 -6.91
CA ILE A 411 -5.10 16.46 -7.38
C ILE A 411 -5.46 15.44 -8.45
N MET A 412 -6.57 14.75 -8.25
CA MET A 412 -7.06 13.67 -9.11
C MET A 412 -8.31 14.14 -9.86
N THR A 413 -8.40 13.86 -11.15
CA THR A 413 -9.69 13.94 -11.85
C THR A 413 -10.63 12.83 -11.34
N ASP A 414 -11.94 13.04 -11.42
CA ASP A 414 -12.91 12.00 -11.05
C ASP A 414 -12.77 10.74 -11.92
N GLU A 415 -12.39 10.90 -13.18
CA GLU A 415 -12.09 9.79 -14.10
C GLU A 415 -10.89 8.97 -13.63
N TRP A 416 -9.79 9.64 -13.26
CA TRP A 416 -8.63 8.93 -12.70
C TRP A 416 -8.98 8.22 -11.39
N PHE A 417 -9.79 8.86 -10.54
CA PHE A 417 -10.28 8.26 -9.31
C PHE A 417 -11.07 6.97 -9.60
N ASN A 418 -11.92 6.94 -10.64
CA ASN A 418 -12.63 5.71 -11.04
C ASN A 418 -11.67 4.57 -11.39
N GLU A 419 -10.65 4.89 -12.18
CA GLU A 419 -9.77 3.89 -12.80
C GLU A 419 -8.69 3.35 -11.84
N TYR A 420 -8.21 4.17 -10.90
CA TYR A 420 -7.00 3.87 -10.13
C TYR A 420 -7.13 4.03 -8.61
N MET A 421 -8.28 4.48 -8.06
CA MET A 421 -8.57 4.32 -6.63
C MET A 421 -8.86 2.86 -6.30
N PHE A 422 -8.38 2.37 -5.15
CA PHE A 422 -8.70 1.03 -4.69
C PHE A 422 -9.41 1.04 -3.36
N ARG A 423 -8.84 1.68 -2.33
CA ARG A 423 -9.30 1.52 -0.94
C ARG A 423 -9.62 2.85 -0.29
N LEU A 424 -10.63 2.84 0.58
CA LEU A 424 -10.98 3.94 1.46
C LEU A 424 -11.31 3.38 2.85
N VAL A 425 -10.83 4.04 3.91
CA VAL A 425 -11.24 3.72 5.28
C VAL A 425 -12.16 4.82 5.77
N VAL A 426 -13.37 4.44 6.15
CA VAL A 426 -14.48 5.34 6.41
C VAL A 426 -15.00 5.14 7.83
N GLU A 427 -15.29 6.22 8.55
CA GLU A 427 -16.02 6.12 9.81
C GLU A 427 -17.45 5.62 9.58
N LYS A 428 -17.92 4.72 10.45
CA LYS A 428 -19.24 4.08 10.34
C LYS A 428 -20.40 5.07 10.20
N LYS A 429 -20.28 6.28 10.76
CA LYS A 429 -21.33 7.32 10.65
C LYS A 429 -21.61 7.78 9.21
N TYR A 430 -20.67 7.59 8.27
CA TYR A 430 -20.87 7.91 6.85
C TYR A 430 -21.27 6.69 6.01
N VAL A 431 -21.28 5.50 6.60
CA VAL A 431 -21.52 4.24 5.90
C VAL A 431 -23.01 3.88 5.98
N PRO A 432 -23.71 3.69 4.85
CA PRO A 432 -25.10 3.27 4.85
C PRO A 432 -25.32 1.94 5.60
N SER A 433 -26.46 1.80 6.28
CA SER A 433 -26.79 0.58 7.04
C SER A 433 -26.69 -0.71 6.21
N LYS A 434 -27.13 -0.68 4.95
CA LYS A 434 -27.02 -1.80 4.01
C LYS A 434 -25.58 -2.33 3.85
N VAL A 435 -24.59 -1.44 3.94
CA VAL A 435 -23.16 -1.78 3.85
C VAL A 435 -22.66 -2.32 5.20
N LEU A 436 -23.07 -1.70 6.31
CA LEU A 436 -22.74 -2.17 7.65
C LEU A 436 -23.28 -3.59 7.93
N ASP A 437 -24.44 -3.94 7.37
CA ASP A 437 -25.02 -5.29 7.49
C ASP A 437 -24.18 -6.36 6.77
N ILE A 438 -23.39 -6.01 5.76
CA ILE A 438 -22.48 -6.94 5.08
C ILE A 438 -21.36 -7.39 6.02
N LEU A 439 -20.86 -6.49 6.89
CA LEU A 439 -19.78 -6.79 7.84
C LEU A 439 -20.15 -7.85 8.89
N LYS A 440 -21.45 -8.04 9.13
CA LYS A 440 -22.00 -9.03 10.07
C LYS A 440 -21.94 -10.46 9.51
N LYS A 441 -21.78 -10.60 8.19
CA LYS A 441 -21.65 -11.90 7.52
C LYS A 441 -20.22 -12.41 7.63
N GLU A 442 -20.07 -13.73 7.51
CA GLU A 442 -18.77 -14.36 7.39
C GLU A 442 -18.09 -13.89 6.09
N PRO A 443 -16.84 -13.39 6.14
CA PRO A 443 -16.14 -12.89 4.96
C PRO A 443 -15.65 -14.05 4.08
N VAL A 444 -15.54 -13.79 2.78
CA VAL A 444 -14.85 -14.67 1.85
C VAL A 444 -13.35 -14.59 2.14
N ARG A 445 -12.75 -15.73 2.49
CA ARG A 445 -11.31 -15.82 2.79
C ARG A 445 -10.49 -15.80 1.51
N LEU A 446 -9.53 -14.88 1.46
CA LEU A 446 -8.51 -14.79 0.43
C LEU A 446 -7.17 -15.29 1.02
N PRO A 447 -6.31 -15.93 0.21
CA PRO A 447 -5.02 -16.41 0.70
C PRO A 447 -4.04 -15.25 0.93
N ALA A 448 -3.00 -15.48 1.75
CA ALA A 448 -1.92 -14.51 1.99
C ALA A 448 -1.16 -14.10 0.72
N TRP A 449 -1.15 -14.95 -0.31
CA TRP A 449 -0.54 -14.69 -1.63
C TRP A 449 -1.56 -14.21 -2.66
N ASP A 450 -2.69 -13.65 -2.24
CA ASP A 450 -3.65 -13.07 -3.17
C ASP A 450 -2.98 -11.96 -4.00
N PRO A 451 -3.07 -12.02 -5.34
CA PRO A 451 -2.28 -11.14 -6.21
C PRO A 451 -2.65 -9.66 -6.13
N MET A 452 -3.82 -9.32 -5.56
CA MET A 452 -4.21 -7.94 -5.32
C MET A 452 -3.42 -7.30 -4.17
N PHE A 453 -2.84 -8.12 -3.28
CA PHE A 453 -2.24 -7.69 -2.02
C PHE A 453 -0.79 -8.16 -1.89
N ALA A 454 -0.11 -8.38 -3.03
CA ALA A 454 1.33 -8.55 -3.04
C ALA A 454 2.01 -7.25 -2.54
N ASP A 455 3.22 -7.38 -1.98
CA ASP A 455 3.97 -6.25 -1.43
C ASP A 455 4.04 -5.09 -2.44
N GLU A 456 3.79 -3.87 -1.94
CA GLU A 456 3.96 -2.63 -2.70
C GLU A 456 5.47 -2.47 -2.99
N GLU A 457 5.88 -2.53 -4.26
CA GLU A 457 7.29 -2.39 -4.71
C GLU A 457 7.95 -1.06 -4.33
#